data_AF-A0A2N1M1N1-F1
#
_entry.id   AF-A0A2N1M1N1-F1
#
_cell.length_a   1.000
_cell.length_b   1.000
_cell.length_c   1.000
_cell.angle_alpha   90.00
_cell.angle_beta   90.00
_cell.angle_gamma   90.00
#
_symmetry.space_group_name_H-M   'P 1'
#
loop_
_entity.id
_entity.type
_entity.pdbx_description
1 polymer ?
#
loop_
_entity_poly.entity_id
_entity_poly.type
_entity_poly.pdbx_seq_one_letter_code
_entity_poly.pdbx_strand_id
1 'polypeptide(L)'
;MITPIAHELNDLVLNGLKDLNGTVWKINPYFSSDWKFMAIVLGFNAPNSKYFCPWCLCTKEDIGNRQKVCIIEKNMHQLKPAFFNNNSTVKPPPGHTKPPLLQIIPLDHYVPDELHIMLRIWDRLWDLAIQELKMKNQFNELTRTKIIAEMNRIKISFGFWQEQGTQNWSYTSLMGGDKEIVLKNFNFGVVFNEERAFLINRLWRDFYQLYINMKSNETNPSQFANQTKE
;
A
#
# COMPACT_ATOMS: atom_id res chain seq x y z
N MET A 1 22.47 -14.76 -2.62
CA MET A 1 22.41 -14.36 -1.19
C MET A 1 21.09 -14.71 -0.51
N ILE A 2 19.91 -14.71 -1.15
CA ILE A 2 18.64 -15.12 -0.49
C ILE A 2 18.49 -16.64 -0.31
N THR A 3 19.09 -17.46 -1.18
CA THR A 3 18.92 -18.92 -1.14
C THR A 3 19.34 -19.58 0.18
N PRO A 4 20.49 -19.24 0.80
CA PRO A 4 20.85 -19.75 2.12
C PRO A 4 19.82 -19.41 3.20
N ILE A 5 19.34 -18.16 3.22
CA ILE A 5 18.32 -17.69 4.17
C ILE A 5 17.01 -18.46 3.99
N ALA A 6 16.61 -18.72 2.74
CA ALA A 6 15.41 -19.50 2.45
C ALA A 6 15.53 -20.95 2.95
N HIS A 7 16.72 -21.56 2.85
CA HIS A 7 16.95 -22.91 3.37
C HIS A 7 16.90 -22.95 4.90
N GLU A 8 17.55 -22.01 5.58
CA GLU A 8 17.50 -21.91 7.04
C GLU A 8 16.07 -21.67 7.55
N LEU A 9 15.31 -20.79 6.88
CA LEU A 9 13.90 -20.59 7.21
C LEU A 9 13.07 -21.87 7.01
N ASN A 10 13.30 -22.61 5.92
CA ASN A 10 12.61 -23.88 5.70
C ASN A 10 12.90 -24.88 6.82
N ASP A 11 14.16 -24.99 7.23
CA ASP A 11 14.56 -25.86 8.33
C ASP A 11 13.87 -25.46 9.64
N LEU A 12 13.87 -24.16 9.97
CA LEU A 12 13.19 -23.63 11.16
C LEU A 12 11.68 -23.90 11.17
N VAL A 13 11.00 -23.80 10.03
CA VAL A 13 9.56 -24.05 9.95
C VAL A 13 9.24 -25.54 10.05
N LEU A 14 10.08 -26.41 9.46
CA LEU A 14 9.85 -27.86 9.44
C LEU A 14 10.26 -28.53 10.75
N ASN A 15 11.43 -28.18 11.27
CA ASN A 15 12.06 -28.84 12.41
C ASN A 15 11.91 -28.07 13.72
N GLY A 16 11.47 -26.80 13.66
CA GLY A 16 11.36 -25.93 14.83
C GLY A 16 12.71 -25.45 15.34
N LEU A 17 12.67 -24.59 16.35
CA LEU A 17 13.86 -24.10 17.05
C LEU A 17 14.01 -24.84 18.38
N LYS A 18 15.13 -25.53 18.60
CA LYS A 18 15.40 -26.24 19.86
C LYS A 18 16.09 -25.31 20.86
N ASP A 19 15.53 -25.17 22.06
CA ASP A 19 16.15 -24.43 23.15
C ASP A 19 17.17 -25.26 23.95
N LEU A 20 17.84 -24.61 24.90
CA LEU A 20 18.85 -25.22 25.76
C LEU A 20 18.30 -26.34 26.67
N ASN A 21 17.00 -26.32 26.95
CA ASN A 21 16.32 -27.34 27.75
C ASN A 21 15.81 -28.51 26.90
N GLY A 22 15.98 -28.43 25.58
CA GLY A 22 15.55 -29.44 24.62
C GLY A 22 14.11 -29.27 24.12
N THR A 23 13.41 -28.19 24.49
CA THR A 23 12.07 -27.88 23.97
C THR A 23 12.17 -27.46 22.51
N VAL A 24 11.30 -28.01 21.65
CA VAL A 24 11.23 -27.64 20.24
C VAL A 24 10.07 -26.66 20.03
N TRP A 25 10.43 -25.43 19.66
CA TRP A 25 9.50 -24.33 19.41
C TRP A 25 9.07 -24.33 17.94
N LYS A 26 7.77 -24.44 17.68
CA LYS A 26 7.22 -24.35 16.32
C LYS A 26 7.30 -22.91 15.82
N ILE A 27 7.86 -22.73 14.63
CA ILE A 27 8.00 -21.41 14.00
C ILE A 27 6.85 -21.19 13.00
N ASN A 28 6.14 -20.07 13.14
CA ASN A 28 5.11 -19.63 12.20
C ASN A 28 5.46 -18.26 11.61
N PRO A 29 6.11 -18.21 10.43
CA PRO A 29 6.64 -16.96 9.89
C PRO A 29 5.55 -16.12 9.23
N TYR A 30 5.70 -14.80 9.39
CA TYR A 30 5.01 -13.77 8.62
C TYR A 30 6.05 -12.97 7.84
N PHE A 31 5.66 -12.50 6.66
CA PHE A 31 6.53 -11.70 5.79
C PHE A 31 5.84 -10.39 5.45
N SER A 32 6.56 -9.28 5.63
CA SER A 32 6.12 -7.96 5.22
C SER A 32 7.26 -7.21 4.56
N SER A 33 6.92 -6.43 3.54
CA SER A 33 7.85 -5.57 2.81
C SER A 33 7.10 -4.54 1.99
N ASP A 34 7.84 -3.61 1.39
CA ASP A 34 7.29 -2.79 0.31
C ASP A 34 6.77 -3.68 -0.84
N TRP A 35 5.84 -3.12 -1.63
CA TRP A 35 5.17 -3.83 -2.71
C TRP A 35 6.12 -4.41 -3.76
N LYS A 36 7.18 -3.67 -4.10
CA LYS A 36 8.12 -4.09 -5.16
C LYS A 36 8.87 -5.32 -4.71
N PHE A 37 9.37 -5.33 -3.47
CA PHE A 37 10.05 -6.50 -2.93
C PHE A 37 9.10 -7.70 -2.76
N MET A 38 7.88 -7.46 -2.27
CA MET A 38 6.87 -8.51 -2.12
C MET A 38 6.52 -9.17 -3.45
N ALA A 39 6.32 -8.38 -4.52
CA ALA A 39 6.05 -8.90 -5.85
C ALA A 39 7.21 -9.76 -6.38
N ILE A 40 8.46 -9.36 -6.11
CA ILE A 40 9.64 -10.15 -6.49
C ILE A 40 9.68 -11.48 -5.73
N VAL A 41 9.50 -11.45 -4.40
CA VAL A 41 9.51 -12.65 -3.55
C VAL A 41 8.41 -13.62 -3.95
N LEU A 42 7.24 -13.13 -4.37
CA LEU A 42 6.11 -13.95 -4.81
C LEU A 42 6.16 -14.37 -6.28
N GLY A 43 7.18 -13.93 -7.04
CA GLY A 43 7.29 -14.20 -8.47
C GLY A 43 6.14 -13.59 -9.30
N PHE A 44 5.60 -12.46 -8.82
CA PHE A 44 4.43 -11.81 -9.37
C PHE A 44 4.78 -10.89 -10.56
N ASN A 45 3.78 -10.62 -11.39
CA ASN A 45 3.93 -9.74 -12.56
C ASN A 45 4.07 -8.25 -12.17
N ALA A 46 4.22 -7.40 -13.18
CA ALA A 46 4.34 -5.97 -12.97
C ALA A 46 3.05 -5.37 -12.34
N PRO A 47 3.14 -4.34 -11.50
CA PRO A 47 1.98 -3.75 -10.80
C PRO A 47 0.90 -3.19 -11.75
N ASN A 48 1.27 -2.88 -12.99
CA ASN A 48 0.37 -2.38 -14.02
C ASN A 48 -0.28 -3.51 -14.86
N SER A 49 -0.17 -4.76 -14.46
CA SER A 49 -0.81 -5.89 -15.16
C SER A 49 -2.32 -5.94 -14.90
N LYS A 50 -3.08 -6.70 -15.73
CA LYS A 50 -4.53 -6.89 -15.52
C LYS A 50 -4.82 -7.48 -14.14
N TYR A 51 -4.11 -8.56 -13.78
CA TYR A 51 -4.16 -9.18 -12.47
C TYR A 51 -2.99 -8.67 -11.63
N PHE A 52 -3.27 -7.78 -10.68
CA PHE A 52 -2.25 -7.08 -9.90
C PHE A 52 -2.20 -7.54 -8.43
N CYS A 53 -3.22 -8.27 -7.95
CA CYS A 53 -3.35 -8.68 -6.54
C CYS A 53 -2.72 -10.06 -6.30
N PRO A 54 -1.74 -10.22 -5.40
CA PRO A 54 -1.19 -11.52 -5.01
C PRO A 54 -2.18 -12.44 -4.32
N TRP A 55 -3.17 -11.90 -3.59
CA TRP A 55 -4.09 -12.70 -2.78
C TRP A 55 -5.40 -13.07 -3.48
N CYS A 56 -5.83 -12.25 -4.43
CA CYS A 56 -7.18 -12.28 -5.00
C CYS A 56 -7.16 -12.34 -6.53
N LEU A 57 -8.29 -12.73 -7.13
CA LEU A 57 -8.46 -12.79 -8.59
C LEU A 57 -8.97 -11.48 -9.20
N CYS A 58 -8.92 -10.39 -8.44
CA CYS A 58 -9.35 -9.09 -8.95
C CYS A 58 -8.47 -8.62 -10.11
N THR A 59 -9.11 -7.84 -10.97
CA THR A 59 -8.54 -7.26 -12.16
C THR A 59 -8.56 -5.74 -12.07
N LYS A 60 -7.84 -5.08 -12.96
CA LYS A 60 -7.89 -3.62 -13.09
C LYS A 60 -9.29 -3.06 -13.33
N GLU A 61 -10.17 -3.80 -13.99
CA GLU A 61 -11.56 -3.40 -14.26
C GLU A 61 -12.40 -3.34 -12.98
N ASP A 62 -11.93 -4.01 -11.92
CA ASP A 62 -12.60 -4.02 -10.62
C ASP A 62 -12.21 -2.84 -9.71
N ILE A 63 -11.20 -2.06 -10.09
CA ILE A 63 -10.74 -0.92 -9.28
C ILE A 63 -11.86 0.12 -9.20
N GLY A 64 -12.28 0.44 -7.98
CA GLY A 64 -13.38 1.38 -7.72
C GLY A 64 -14.78 0.75 -7.73
N ASN A 65 -14.91 -0.55 -8.03
CA ASN A 65 -16.18 -1.26 -7.93
C ASN A 65 -16.49 -1.57 -6.45
N ARG A 66 -17.39 -0.78 -5.85
CA ARG A 66 -17.79 -0.92 -4.44
C ARG A 66 -18.63 -2.17 -4.16
N GLN A 67 -19.25 -2.75 -5.18
CA GLN A 67 -20.06 -3.96 -5.07
C GLN A 67 -19.20 -5.23 -5.07
N LYS A 68 -17.98 -5.17 -5.62
CA LYS A 68 -17.08 -6.32 -5.65
C LYS A 68 -16.35 -6.47 -4.32
N VAL A 69 -16.64 -7.57 -3.63
CA VAL A 69 -15.86 -8.01 -2.47
C VAL A 69 -14.72 -8.88 -2.96
N CYS A 70 -13.49 -8.43 -2.76
CA CYS A 70 -12.30 -9.22 -3.06
C CYS A 70 -11.99 -10.12 -1.86
N ILE A 71 -12.07 -11.43 -2.06
CA ILE A 71 -11.68 -12.43 -1.06
C ILE A 71 -10.29 -12.97 -1.38
N ILE A 72 -9.60 -13.49 -0.37
CA ILE A 72 -8.32 -14.20 -0.56
C ILE A 72 -8.64 -15.57 -1.15
N GLU A 73 -8.26 -15.78 -2.40
CA GLU A 73 -8.59 -16.99 -3.18
C GLU A 73 -7.34 -17.77 -3.59
N LYS A 74 -6.19 -17.08 -3.64
CA LYS A 74 -4.91 -17.67 -4.00
C LYS A 74 -4.27 -18.30 -2.78
N ASN A 75 -3.54 -19.39 -2.98
CA ASN A 75 -2.75 -20.02 -1.93
C ASN A 75 -1.48 -20.67 -2.48
N MET A 76 -0.54 -21.01 -1.58
CA MET A 76 0.73 -21.63 -1.96
C MET A 76 0.59 -23.02 -2.58
N HIS A 77 -0.47 -23.77 -2.26
CA HIS A 77 -0.69 -25.11 -2.82
C HIS A 77 -1.04 -25.07 -4.31
N GLN A 78 -1.71 -24.02 -4.79
CA GLN A 78 -1.97 -23.82 -6.22
C GLN A 78 -0.70 -23.49 -7.02
N LEU A 79 0.31 -22.89 -6.37
CA LEU A 79 1.57 -22.48 -7.00
C LEU A 79 2.57 -23.63 -7.12
N LYS A 80 2.57 -24.57 -6.17
CA LYS A 80 3.54 -25.68 -6.12
C LYS A 80 3.51 -26.58 -7.37
N PRO A 81 2.35 -27.12 -7.81
CA PRO A 81 2.29 -27.95 -9.01
C PRO A 81 2.71 -27.21 -10.27
N ALA A 82 2.34 -25.93 -10.40
CA ALA A 82 2.57 -25.14 -11.60
C ALA A 82 4.05 -24.80 -11.85
N PHE A 83 4.88 -24.72 -10.80
CA PHE A 83 6.29 -24.32 -10.94
C PHE A 83 7.31 -25.40 -10.56
N PHE A 84 6.94 -26.39 -9.76
CA PHE A 84 7.89 -27.38 -9.22
C PHE A 84 7.57 -28.83 -9.59
N ASN A 85 6.46 -29.08 -10.30
CA ASN A 85 6.16 -30.41 -10.84
C ASN A 85 6.32 -30.41 -12.36
N ASN A 86 7.44 -30.97 -12.83
CA ASN A 86 7.80 -31.02 -14.25
C ASN A 86 6.78 -31.80 -15.13
N ASN A 87 5.93 -32.62 -14.52
CA ASN A 87 4.89 -33.39 -15.22
C ASN A 87 3.51 -32.73 -15.16
N SER A 88 3.39 -31.54 -14.56
CA SER A 88 2.11 -30.84 -14.41
C SER A 88 1.78 -29.97 -15.61
N THR A 89 0.54 -30.04 -16.08
CA THR A 89 -0.03 -29.11 -17.07
C THR A 89 -0.81 -27.97 -16.41
N VAL A 90 -0.81 -27.88 -15.08
CA VAL A 90 -1.55 -26.88 -14.30
C VAL A 90 -0.89 -25.52 -14.49
N LYS A 91 -1.67 -24.55 -14.97
CA LYS A 91 -1.22 -23.16 -15.10
C LYS A 91 -1.20 -22.49 -13.72
N PRO A 92 -0.23 -21.60 -13.44
CA PRO A 92 -0.23 -20.85 -12.20
C PRO A 92 -1.44 -19.90 -12.12
N PRO A 93 -1.89 -19.54 -10.92
CA PRO A 93 -2.91 -18.52 -10.72
C PRO A 93 -2.55 -17.21 -11.44
N PRO A 94 -3.56 -16.48 -11.98
CA PRO A 94 -3.31 -15.25 -12.73
C PRO A 94 -2.42 -14.26 -11.98
N GLY A 95 -1.37 -13.82 -12.67
CA GLY A 95 -0.40 -12.84 -12.19
C GLY A 95 0.88 -13.41 -11.58
N HIS A 96 0.90 -14.69 -11.17
CA HIS A 96 2.15 -15.36 -10.84
C HIS A 96 2.85 -15.82 -12.12
N THR A 97 4.08 -15.37 -12.31
CA THR A 97 4.88 -15.63 -13.52
C THR A 97 6.13 -16.45 -13.23
N LYS A 98 6.55 -16.49 -11.96
CA LYS A 98 7.74 -17.20 -11.47
C LYS A 98 7.43 -17.90 -10.15
N PRO A 99 8.21 -18.92 -9.77
CA PRO A 99 8.10 -19.53 -8.45
C PRO A 99 8.37 -18.52 -7.33
N PRO A 100 7.59 -18.54 -6.23
CA PRO A 100 7.91 -17.77 -5.03
C PRO A 100 9.23 -18.22 -4.40
N LEU A 101 10.01 -17.26 -3.90
CA LEU A 101 11.29 -17.52 -3.23
C LEU A 101 11.10 -18.12 -1.83
N LEU A 102 10.09 -17.67 -1.09
CA LEU A 102 9.81 -18.09 0.30
C LEU A 102 8.52 -18.92 0.38
N GLN A 103 8.45 -20.00 -0.40
CA GLN A 103 7.24 -20.84 -0.54
C GLN A 103 6.77 -21.55 0.75
N ILE A 104 7.62 -21.58 1.79
CA ILE A 104 7.28 -22.17 3.09
C ILE A 104 6.32 -21.29 3.87
N ILE A 105 6.33 -19.98 3.60
CA ILE A 105 5.41 -19.01 4.19
C ILE A 105 4.06 -19.13 3.47
N PRO A 106 2.95 -19.36 4.19
CA PRO A 106 1.60 -19.31 3.61
C PRO A 106 1.31 -17.97 2.95
N LEU A 107 0.50 -17.94 1.88
CA LEU A 107 0.26 -16.69 1.12
C LEU A 107 -0.49 -15.63 1.96
N ASP A 108 -1.37 -16.07 2.86
CA ASP A 108 -2.08 -15.25 3.82
C ASP A 108 -1.21 -14.72 4.96
N HIS A 109 0.05 -15.16 5.06
CA HIS A 109 1.06 -14.60 5.97
C HIS A 109 1.96 -13.56 5.31
N TYR A 110 1.73 -13.25 4.02
CA TYR A 110 2.34 -12.09 3.36
C TYR A 110 1.46 -10.88 3.63
N VAL A 111 1.94 -9.97 4.46
CA VAL A 111 1.20 -8.80 4.93
C VAL A 111 1.76 -7.54 4.26
N PRO A 112 0.92 -6.71 3.60
CA PRO A 112 1.37 -5.43 3.05
C PRO A 112 2.01 -4.54 4.10
N ASP A 113 3.03 -3.78 3.70
CA ASP A 113 3.57 -2.72 4.57
C ASP A 113 2.60 -1.53 4.66
N GLU A 114 2.08 -1.32 5.86
CA GLU A 114 1.14 -0.25 6.22
C GLU A 114 1.71 1.15 5.94
N LEU A 115 3.01 1.36 6.16
CA LEU A 115 3.65 2.65 5.92
C LEU A 115 3.58 2.98 4.42
N HIS A 116 3.95 2.04 3.57
CA HIS A 116 3.93 2.23 2.12
C HIS A 116 2.50 2.39 1.57
N ILE A 117 1.50 1.76 2.19
CA ILE A 117 0.09 2.01 1.87
C ILE A 117 -0.26 3.49 2.12
N MET A 118 0.05 4.01 3.31
CA MET A 118 -0.23 5.40 3.66
C MET A 118 0.49 6.37 2.71
N LEU A 119 1.78 6.15 2.47
CA LEU A 119 2.58 7.00 1.58
C LEU A 119 1.96 7.08 0.18
N ARG A 120 1.54 5.94 -0.38
CA ARG A 120 1.01 5.85 -1.74
C ARG A 120 -0.37 6.47 -1.89
N ILE A 121 -1.26 6.24 -0.92
CA ILE A 121 -2.60 6.85 -0.92
C ILE A 121 -2.48 8.35 -0.71
N TRP A 122 -1.63 8.79 0.21
CA TRP A 122 -1.36 10.22 0.43
C TRP A 122 -0.90 10.91 -0.85
N ASP A 123 0.07 10.34 -1.58
CA ASP A 123 0.56 10.92 -2.84
C ASP A 123 -0.58 11.07 -3.83
N ARG A 124 -1.44 10.06 -3.94
CA ARG A 124 -2.59 10.10 -4.84
C ARG A 124 -3.61 11.16 -4.43
N LEU A 125 -3.92 11.28 -3.14
CA LEU A 125 -4.84 12.28 -2.60
C LEU A 125 -4.33 13.71 -2.84
N TRP A 126 -3.04 13.94 -2.59
CA TRP A 126 -2.41 15.23 -2.83
C TRP A 126 -2.39 15.60 -4.31
N ASP A 127 -1.97 14.67 -5.17
CA ASP A 127 -1.95 14.88 -6.63
C ASP A 127 -3.34 15.21 -7.17
N LEU A 128 -4.38 14.53 -6.68
CA LEU A 128 -5.77 14.82 -7.07
C LEU A 128 -6.21 16.23 -6.66
N ALA A 129 -5.85 16.68 -5.45
CA ALA A 129 -6.18 18.03 -5.00
C ALA A 129 -5.47 19.10 -5.84
N ILE A 130 -4.18 18.92 -6.15
CA ILE A 130 -3.42 19.81 -7.03
C ILE A 130 -3.98 19.78 -8.46
N GLN A 131 -4.34 18.60 -8.97
CA GLN A 131 -4.93 18.44 -10.30
C GLN A 131 -6.27 19.17 -10.40
N GLU A 132 -7.13 19.10 -9.39
CA GLU A 132 -8.40 19.82 -9.39
C GLU A 132 -8.19 21.34 -9.43
N LEU A 133 -7.24 21.87 -8.66
CA LEU A 133 -6.88 23.29 -8.70
C LEU A 133 -6.36 23.70 -10.09
N LYS A 134 -5.56 22.86 -10.74
CA LYS A 134 -5.06 23.10 -12.10
C LYS A 134 -6.21 23.10 -13.13
N MET A 135 -7.11 22.12 -13.06
CA MET A 135 -8.25 22.02 -13.98
C MET A 135 -9.21 23.21 -13.86
N LYS A 136 -9.33 23.79 -12.67
CA LYS A 136 -10.13 25.00 -12.41
C LYS A 136 -9.39 26.30 -12.73
N ASN A 137 -8.16 26.25 -13.27
CA ASN A 137 -7.28 27.41 -13.45
C ASN A 137 -7.02 28.20 -12.16
N GLN A 138 -7.10 27.53 -11.01
CA GLN A 138 -6.92 28.11 -9.68
C GLN A 138 -5.52 27.87 -9.12
N PHE A 139 -4.68 27.06 -9.78
CA PHE A 139 -3.30 26.79 -9.35
C PHE A 139 -2.32 27.93 -9.72
N ASN A 140 -2.61 29.14 -9.26
CA ASN A 140 -1.80 30.34 -9.46
C ASN A 140 -0.90 30.63 -8.23
N GLU A 141 -0.16 31.74 -8.28
CA GLU A 141 0.75 32.15 -7.21
C GLU A 141 0.05 32.34 -5.87
N LEU A 142 -1.11 33.01 -5.86
CA LEU A 142 -1.89 33.22 -4.65
C LEU A 142 -2.26 31.88 -3.98
N THR A 143 -2.76 30.92 -4.75
CA THR A 143 -3.11 29.59 -4.24
C THR A 143 -1.88 28.85 -3.71
N ARG A 144 -0.75 28.89 -4.41
CA ARG A 144 0.51 28.29 -3.93
C ARG A 144 0.96 28.92 -2.61
N THR A 145 0.88 30.23 -2.48
CA THR A 145 1.22 30.94 -1.22
C THR A 145 0.29 30.54 -0.08
N LYS A 146 -1.01 30.37 -0.33
CA LYS A 146 -1.95 29.87 0.68
C LYS A 146 -1.64 28.44 1.12
N ILE A 147 -1.26 27.56 0.19
CA ILE A 147 -0.81 26.19 0.51
C ILE A 147 0.44 26.22 1.39
N ILE A 148 1.45 27.02 1.02
CA ILE A 148 2.69 27.16 1.80
C ILE A 148 2.38 27.70 3.20
N ALA A 149 1.53 28.72 3.31
CA ALA A 149 1.13 29.28 4.60
C ALA A 149 0.41 28.23 5.48
N GLU A 150 -0.46 27.42 4.89
CA GLU A 150 -1.15 26.35 5.60
C GLU A 150 -0.21 25.21 6.03
N MET A 151 0.76 24.84 5.19
CA MET A 151 1.84 23.91 5.56
C MET A 151 2.67 24.45 6.73
N ASN A 152 3.05 25.72 6.69
CA ASN A 152 3.79 26.37 7.77
C ASN A 152 2.98 26.43 9.07
N ARG A 153 1.66 26.66 8.99
CA ARG A 153 0.75 26.64 10.16
C ARG A 153 0.81 25.30 10.90
N ILE A 154 0.95 24.20 10.17
CA ILE A 154 1.09 22.84 10.72
C ILE A 154 2.55 22.42 10.91
N LYS A 155 3.49 23.36 10.86
CA LYS A 155 4.93 23.18 11.08
C LYS A 155 5.63 22.30 10.05
N ILE A 156 5.15 22.28 8.81
CA ILE A 156 5.76 21.55 7.69
C ILE A 156 6.45 22.54 6.75
N SER A 157 7.75 22.34 6.53
CA SER A 157 8.52 23.10 5.54
C SER A 157 8.14 22.64 4.14
N PHE A 158 7.50 23.51 3.36
CA PHE A 158 7.00 23.18 2.04
C PHE A 158 7.20 24.34 1.06
N GLY A 159 7.55 24.03 -0.19
CA GLY A 159 7.76 25.02 -1.24
C GLY A 159 7.36 24.49 -2.61
N PHE A 160 7.15 25.42 -3.53
CA PHE A 160 6.91 25.15 -4.95
C PHE A 160 8.02 25.79 -5.79
N TRP A 161 8.41 25.15 -6.88
CA TRP A 161 9.32 25.73 -7.88
C TRP A 161 8.90 25.28 -9.28
N GLN A 162 9.28 26.06 -10.28
CA GLN A 162 9.08 25.70 -11.67
C GLN A 162 10.27 24.86 -12.15
N GLU A 163 10.00 23.76 -12.86
CA GLU A 163 11.07 22.93 -13.42
C GLU A 163 11.73 23.63 -14.61
N GLN A 164 13.06 23.55 -14.68
CA GLN A 164 13.83 24.18 -15.74
C GLN A 164 13.38 23.67 -17.12
N GLY A 165 13.11 24.61 -18.03
CA GLY A 165 12.69 24.30 -19.39
C GLY A 165 11.24 23.84 -19.55
N THR A 166 10.41 23.88 -18.50
CA THR A 166 8.99 23.53 -18.60
C THR A 166 8.10 24.57 -17.91
N GLN A 167 6.79 24.53 -18.18
CA GLN A 167 5.77 25.25 -17.39
C GLN A 167 5.26 24.42 -16.20
N ASN A 168 5.89 23.27 -15.92
CA ASN A 168 5.49 22.39 -14.84
C ASN A 168 6.01 22.90 -13.50
N TRP A 169 5.16 22.77 -12.50
CA TRP A 169 5.47 23.10 -11.12
C TRP A 169 5.71 21.83 -10.33
N SER A 170 6.82 21.83 -9.60
CA SER A 170 7.22 20.81 -8.65
C SER A 170 7.16 21.37 -7.23
N TYR A 171 7.20 20.47 -6.25
CA TYR A 171 7.00 20.80 -4.85
C TYR A 171 7.82 19.89 -3.93
N THR A 172 8.02 20.34 -2.69
CA THR A 172 8.82 19.62 -1.69
C THR A 172 8.31 18.20 -1.48
N SER A 173 9.18 17.21 -1.63
CA SER A 173 8.86 15.83 -1.29
C SER A 173 8.78 15.68 0.23
N LEU A 174 7.69 15.08 0.73
CA LEU A 174 7.46 14.90 2.16
C LEU A 174 7.77 13.48 2.61
N MET A 175 8.39 13.37 3.77
CA MET A 175 8.65 12.09 4.44
C MET A 175 7.39 11.56 5.14
N GLY A 176 7.39 10.30 5.58
CA GLY A 176 6.21 9.67 6.17
C GLY A 176 5.61 10.40 7.36
N GLY A 177 6.44 10.91 8.27
CA GLY A 177 5.97 11.70 9.42
C GLY A 177 5.27 12.99 9.00
N ASP A 178 5.87 13.73 8.05
CA ASP A 178 5.29 14.98 7.55
C ASP A 178 3.99 14.74 6.80
N LYS A 179 3.92 13.68 5.97
CA LYS A 179 2.69 13.26 5.28
C LYS A 179 1.58 12.95 6.27
N GLU A 180 1.88 12.29 7.37
CA GLU A 180 0.90 12.00 8.42
C GLU A 180 0.39 13.29 9.10
N ILE A 181 1.27 14.25 9.40
CA ILE A 181 0.89 15.56 9.95
C ILE A 181 -0.03 16.29 8.97
N VAL A 182 0.30 16.29 7.68
CA VAL A 182 -0.51 16.90 6.62
C VAL A 182 -1.87 16.22 6.52
N LEU A 183 -1.91 14.88 6.53
CA LEU A 183 -3.14 14.10 6.47
C LEU A 183 -4.06 14.35 7.67
N LYS A 184 -3.51 14.69 8.83
CA LYS A 184 -4.27 15.00 10.06
C LYS A 184 -4.67 16.46 10.18
N ASN A 185 -3.88 17.40 9.67
CA ASN A 185 -3.99 18.81 10.07
C ASN A 185 -4.17 19.81 8.94
N PHE A 186 -3.81 19.49 7.69
CA PHE A 186 -3.93 20.44 6.58
C PHE A 186 -5.39 20.75 6.27
N ASN A 187 -5.74 22.03 6.18
CA ASN A 187 -7.10 22.49 5.91
C ASN A 187 -7.27 23.01 4.48
N PHE A 188 -8.04 22.28 3.67
CA PHE A 188 -8.34 22.66 2.28
C PHE A 188 -9.22 23.91 2.12
N GLY A 189 -9.83 24.42 3.20
CA GLY A 189 -10.60 25.66 3.19
C GLY A 189 -9.78 26.90 2.81
N VAL A 190 -8.45 26.82 2.88
CA VAL A 190 -7.58 27.90 2.41
C VAL A 190 -7.58 28.06 0.88
N VAL A 191 -7.93 27.00 0.13
CA VAL A 191 -7.81 26.98 -1.34
C VAL A 191 -9.07 26.56 -2.09
N PHE A 192 -10.00 25.85 -1.44
CA PHE A 192 -11.28 25.48 -2.02
C PHE A 192 -12.43 26.26 -1.36
N ASN A 193 -13.59 26.32 -2.03
CA ASN A 193 -14.82 26.80 -1.40
C ASN A 193 -15.24 25.89 -0.25
N GLU A 194 -16.10 26.39 0.63
CA GLU A 194 -16.48 25.72 1.88
C GLU A 194 -16.99 24.28 1.68
N GLU A 195 -17.95 24.08 0.77
CA GLU A 195 -18.52 22.76 0.49
C GLU A 195 -17.47 21.77 -0.01
N ARG A 196 -16.65 22.17 -1.00
CA ARG A 196 -15.63 21.29 -1.57
C ARG A 196 -14.51 21.02 -0.56
N ALA A 197 -14.10 22.02 0.20
CA ALA A 197 -13.10 21.89 1.25
C ALA A 197 -13.58 20.91 2.34
N PHE A 198 -14.85 20.98 2.74
CA PHE A 198 -15.44 20.05 3.71
C PHE A 198 -15.32 18.60 3.23
N LEU A 199 -15.69 18.32 1.96
CA LEU A 199 -15.61 16.97 1.39
C LEU A 199 -14.17 16.44 1.32
N ILE A 200 -13.21 17.25 0.87
CA ILE A 200 -11.81 16.83 0.76
C ILE A 200 -11.20 16.63 2.15
N ASN A 201 -11.44 17.55 3.09
CA ASN A 201 -10.98 17.42 4.46
C ASN A 201 -11.54 16.14 5.10
N ARG A 202 -12.84 15.88 4.95
CA ARG A 202 -13.47 14.66 5.46
C ARG A 202 -12.82 13.41 4.89
N LEU A 203 -12.65 13.32 3.57
CA LEU A 203 -11.97 12.19 2.91
C LEU A 203 -10.57 11.93 3.52
N TRP A 204 -9.80 12.99 3.76
CA TRP A 204 -8.47 12.87 4.35
C TRP A 204 -8.49 12.41 5.81
N ARG A 205 -9.45 12.89 6.61
CA ARG A 205 -9.61 12.48 8.02
C ARG A 205 -10.14 11.06 8.14
N ASP A 206 -11.08 10.68 7.30
CA ASP A 206 -11.62 9.32 7.24
C ASP A 206 -10.50 8.34 6.85
N PHE A 207 -9.66 8.68 5.86
CA PHE A 207 -8.48 7.88 5.52
C PHE A 207 -7.45 7.81 6.65
N TYR A 208 -7.17 8.93 7.35
CA TYR A 208 -6.28 8.92 8.51
C TYR A 208 -6.78 7.97 9.60
N GLN A 209 -8.09 7.97 9.86
CA GLN A 209 -8.69 7.07 10.84
C GLN A 209 -8.55 5.60 10.41
N LEU A 210 -8.76 5.29 9.12
CA LEU A 210 -8.49 3.94 8.60
C LEU A 210 -7.03 3.53 8.80
N TYR A 211 -6.08 4.44 8.55
CA TYR A 211 -4.66 4.16 8.77
C TYR A 211 -4.33 3.88 10.25
N ILE A 212 -4.94 4.59 11.20
CA ILE A 212 -4.81 4.29 12.63
C ILE A 212 -5.44 2.92 12.95
N ASN A 213 -6.64 2.67 12.43
CA ASN A 213 -7.37 1.43 12.72
C ASN A 213 -6.61 0.20 12.21
N MET A 214 -5.97 0.28 11.04
CA MET A 214 -5.15 -0.81 10.49
C MET A 214 -4.00 -1.24 11.42
N LYS A 215 -3.47 -0.32 12.22
CA LYS A 215 -2.38 -0.55 13.19
C LYS A 215 -2.83 -1.09 14.54
N SER A 216 -4.13 -0.98 14.83
CA SER A 216 -4.65 -1.27 16.16
C SER A 216 -5.08 -2.73 16.25
N ASN A 217 -4.58 -3.41 17.27
CA ASN A 217 -5.00 -4.78 17.62
C ASN A 217 -6.45 -4.85 18.10
N GLU A 218 -7.06 -3.70 18.42
CA GLU A 218 -8.45 -3.60 18.91
C GLU A 218 -9.47 -3.42 17.76
N THR A 219 -8.99 -3.18 16.54
CA THR A 219 -9.87 -2.92 15.40
C THR A 219 -10.63 -4.17 15.00
N ASN A 220 -11.95 -4.08 14.96
CA ASN A 220 -12.79 -5.14 14.43
C ASN A 220 -12.64 -5.23 12.89
N PRO A 221 -12.23 -6.39 12.33
CA PRO A 221 -11.99 -6.52 10.89
C PRO A 221 -13.22 -6.24 10.02
N SER A 222 -14.41 -6.67 10.47
CA SER A 222 -15.66 -6.44 9.73
C SER A 222 -16.04 -4.97 9.70
N GLN A 223 -15.86 -4.28 10.84
CA GLN A 223 -16.07 -2.83 10.92
C GLN A 223 -15.10 -2.07 10.01
N PHE A 224 -13.82 -2.45 10.04
CA PHE A 224 -12.79 -1.85 9.19
C PHE A 224 -13.12 -2.00 7.70
N ALA A 225 -13.54 -3.21 7.28
CA ALA A 225 -13.92 -3.48 5.91
C ALA A 225 -15.14 -2.65 5.46
N ASN A 226 -16.11 -2.41 6.35
CA ASN A 226 -17.27 -1.58 6.06
C ASN A 226 -16.89 -0.10 5.94
N GLN A 227 -16.10 0.43 6.88
CA GLN A 227 -15.62 1.82 6.84
C GLN A 227 -14.79 2.11 5.58
N THR A 228 -14.01 1.14 5.11
CA THR A 228 -13.19 1.31 3.90
C THR A 228 -14.03 1.43 2.61
N LYS A 229 -15.29 0.98 2.61
CA LYS A 229 -16.18 1.04 1.43
C LYS A 229 -16.94 2.36 1.28
N GLU A 230 -17.13 3.09 2.37
CA GLU A 230 -17.90 4.34 2.43
C GLU A 230 -17.16 5.47 1.70
#